data_AF-A0AAD9E080-F1
#
_entry.id   AF-A0AAD9E080-F1
#
_cell.length_a   1.000
_cell.length_b   1.000
_cell.length_c   1.000
_cell.angle_alpha   90.00
_cell.angle_beta   90.00
_cell.angle_gamma   90.00
#
_symmetry.space_group_name_H-M   'P 1'
#
loop_
_entity.id
_entity.type
_entity.pdbx_description
1 polymer ?
#
loop_
_entity_poly.entity_id
_entity_poly.type
_entity_poly.pdbx_seq_one_letter_code
_entity_poly.pdbx_strand_id
1 'polypeptide(L)'
;MSSSQQRTCNQSSIHLPVLSQLQPASSMLHGPSGSDMNRIYSAVSKVFQGKELQMNELYSLNESIRWLLKTEMGSFIKEYYQELTVRQMALLGFRDLVLMRLPVEDLLPTNLPLLPTSITQMLLVLQ
;
A
#
# COMPACT_ATOMS: atom_id res chain seq x y z
N MET A 1 -59.30 -28.56 14.90
CA MET A 1 -59.49 -27.71 13.72
C MET A 1 -58.99 -26.33 14.14
N SER A 2 -57.83 -25.79 13.78
CA SER A 2 -56.88 -25.91 12.67
C SER A 2 -55.49 -25.47 13.23
N SER A 3 -54.36 -26.12 12.94
CA SER A 3 -53.53 -25.99 11.72
C SER A 3 -53.09 -24.52 11.50
N SER A 4 -51.83 -24.12 11.36
CA SER A 4 -50.61 -24.81 10.89
C SER A 4 -49.34 -24.03 11.26
N GLN A 5 -48.25 -24.78 11.40
CA GLN A 5 -46.86 -24.35 11.30
C GLN A 5 -46.59 -23.60 9.99
N GLN A 6 -45.69 -22.61 9.99
CA GLN A 6 -44.69 -22.52 8.93
C GLN A 6 -43.41 -21.75 9.32
N ARG A 7 -42.31 -22.52 9.30
CA ARG A 7 -40.89 -22.24 9.04
C ARG A 7 -40.46 -20.77 8.85
N THR A 8 -39.35 -20.39 9.50
CA THR A 8 -38.14 -19.92 8.81
C THR A 8 -36.86 -20.21 9.64
N CYS A 9 -35.99 -21.01 9.04
CA CYS A 9 -34.53 -20.95 9.06
C CYS A 9 -33.75 -20.92 10.39
N ASN A 10 -33.19 -22.08 10.72
CA ASN A 10 -31.89 -22.20 11.39
C ASN A 10 -30.83 -21.34 10.68
N GLN A 11 -30.10 -20.51 11.42
CA GLN A 11 -28.67 -20.36 11.23
C GLN A 11 -28.02 -19.91 12.54
N SER A 12 -27.51 -20.89 13.27
CA SER A 12 -26.30 -20.83 14.10
C SER A 12 -25.76 -19.41 14.37
N SER A 13 -26.14 -18.86 15.52
CA SER A 13 -25.41 -17.74 16.11
C SER A 13 -24.01 -18.25 16.44
N ILE A 14 -23.05 -17.97 15.57
CA ILE A 14 -21.63 -18.08 15.89
C ILE A 14 -21.40 -16.97 16.91
N HIS A 15 -21.58 -17.32 18.17
CA HIS A 15 -21.14 -16.51 19.29
C HIS A 15 -19.62 -16.42 19.14
N LEU A 16 -19.13 -15.31 18.58
CA LEU A 16 -17.72 -14.94 18.64
C LEU A 16 -17.28 -15.16 20.10
N PRO A 17 -16.21 -15.91 20.36
CA PRO A 17 -15.58 -15.83 21.66
C PRO A 17 -15.17 -14.38 21.84
N VAL A 18 -15.89 -13.72 22.74
CA VAL A 18 -15.56 -12.46 23.39
C VAL A 18 -14.05 -12.41 23.60
N LEU A 19 -13.38 -11.65 22.73
CA LEU A 19 -11.95 -11.37 22.81
C LEU A 19 -11.75 -10.25 23.84
N SER A 20 -12.16 -10.50 25.08
CA SER A 20 -12.11 -9.52 26.18
C SER A 20 -10.83 -9.56 27.00
N GLN A 21 -9.76 -10.27 26.61
CA GLN A 21 -8.64 -10.49 27.54
C GLN A 21 -7.22 -10.48 26.93
N LEU A 22 -6.97 -9.72 25.85
CA LEU A 22 -5.62 -9.18 25.66
C LEU A 22 -5.56 -7.86 26.42
N GLN A 23 -5.20 -7.90 27.70
CA GLN A 23 -4.70 -6.74 28.41
C GLN A 23 -3.29 -6.45 27.87
N PRO A 24 -3.06 -5.35 27.13
CA PRO A 24 -1.71 -4.86 26.94
C PRO A 24 -1.32 -4.25 28.27
N ALA A 25 -0.26 -4.77 28.88
CA ALA A 25 0.38 -4.09 30.01
C ALA A 25 0.59 -2.62 29.62
N SER A 26 0.00 -1.73 30.42
CA SER A 26 -0.01 -0.30 30.24
C SER A 26 1.42 0.25 30.24
N SER A 27 1.94 0.53 29.06
CA SER A 27 3.10 1.39 28.84
C SER A 27 2.77 2.34 27.70
N MET A 28 2.24 3.50 28.10
CA MET A 28 2.20 4.78 27.38
C MET A 28 2.53 4.71 25.89
N LEU A 29 1.55 4.30 25.10
CA LEU A 29 1.55 4.58 23.69
C LEU A 29 0.20 5.21 23.32
N HIS A 30 -0.02 6.47 23.70
CA HIS A 30 -1.13 7.28 23.22
C HIS A 30 -0.93 7.53 21.74
N GLY A 31 -1.58 6.75 20.89
CA GLY A 31 -1.60 6.97 19.45
C GLY A 31 -2.28 8.31 19.10
N PRO A 32 -2.16 8.78 17.85
CA PRO A 32 -2.85 9.98 17.40
C PRO A 32 -4.37 9.79 17.55
N SER A 33 -5.06 10.72 18.20
CA SER A 33 -6.53 10.72 18.29
C SER A 33 -7.15 10.86 16.90
N GLY A 34 -8.47 10.63 16.76
CA GLY A 34 -9.15 10.79 15.47
C GLY A 34 -8.96 12.18 14.83
N SER A 35 -8.86 13.24 15.65
CA SER A 35 -8.51 14.60 15.21
C SER A 35 -7.06 14.74 14.74
N ASP A 36 -6.14 13.98 15.33
CA ASP A 36 -4.73 14.01 14.98
C ASP A 36 -4.48 13.29 13.65
N MET A 37 -5.21 12.21 13.35
CA MET A 37 -5.18 11.55 12.04
C MET A 37 -5.64 12.46 10.91
N ASN A 38 -6.67 13.28 11.14
CA ASN A 38 -7.11 14.26 10.14
C ASN A 38 -6.05 15.37 9.91
N ARG A 39 -5.36 15.79 10.98
CA ARG A 39 -4.23 16.73 10.90
C ARG A 39 -3.05 16.12 10.16
N ILE A 40 -2.71 14.86 10.45
CA ILE A 40 -1.65 14.10 9.77
C ILE A 40 -1.99 14.00 8.28
N TYR A 41 -3.20 13.57 7.93
CA TYR A 41 -3.62 13.45 6.53
C TYR A 41 -3.52 14.78 5.79
N SER A 42 -4.04 15.86 6.38
CA SER A 42 -3.95 17.21 5.81
C SER A 42 -2.49 17.64 5.61
N ALA A 43 -1.63 17.45 6.61
CA ALA A 43 -0.21 17.79 6.53
C ALA A 43 0.52 16.95 5.47
N VAL A 44 0.33 15.63 5.45
CA VAL A 44 0.89 14.74 4.43
C VAL A 44 0.45 15.18 3.03
N SER A 45 -0.85 15.42 2.85
CA SER A 45 -1.39 15.88 1.57
C SER A 45 -0.80 17.22 1.14
N LYS A 46 -0.56 18.16 2.06
CA LYS A 46 0.10 19.44 1.76
C LYS A 46 1.55 19.23 1.32
N VAL A 47 2.32 18.38 2.00
CA VAL A 47 3.72 18.05 1.63
C VAL A 47 3.79 17.47 0.23
N PHE A 48 2.94 16.50 -0.10
CA PHE A 48 2.91 15.89 -1.43
C PHE A 48 2.43 16.85 -2.53
N GLN A 49 1.66 17.88 -2.17
CA GLN A 49 1.27 18.96 -3.08
C GLN A 49 2.33 20.08 -3.21
N GLY A 50 3.48 19.95 -2.53
CA GLY A 50 4.52 20.98 -2.51
C GLY A 50 4.11 22.27 -1.80
N LYS A 51 3.07 22.22 -0.94
CA LYS A 51 2.61 23.36 -0.15
C LYS A 51 3.45 23.50 1.12
N GLU A 52 3.58 24.73 1.58
CA GLU A 52 4.23 25.03 2.86
C GLU A 52 3.40 24.47 4.03
N LEU A 53 4.09 23.86 4.98
CA LEU A 53 3.50 23.43 6.25
C LEU A 53 3.59 24.55 7.27
N GLN A 54 2.60 24.66 8.15
CA GLN A 54 2.66 25.64 9.20
C GLN A 54 3.73 25.28 10.25
N MET A 55 4.18 26.31 10.99
CA MET A 55 5.10 26.13 12.10
C MET A 55 4.56 25.06 13.06
N ASN A 56 5.40 24.08 13.41
CA ASN A 56 5.07 22.92 14.26
C ASN A 56 4.20 21.82 13.61
N GLU A 57 3.56 22.03 12.44
CA GLU A 57 2.86 20.95 11.72
C GLU A 57 3.87 19.90 11.24
N LEU A 58 5.02 20.33 10.71
CA LEU A 58 6.09 19.41 10.27
C LEU A 58 6.64 18.58 11.43
N TYR A 59 6.85 19.20 12.59
CA TYR A 59 7.33 18.50 13.78
C TYR A 59 6.32 17.46 14.28
N SER A 60 5.05 17.87 14.39
CA SER A 60 3.95 16.99 14.80
C SER A 60 3.75 15.83 13.81
N LEU A 61 3.87 16.11 12.51
CA LEU A 61 3.81 15.11 11.45
C LEU A 61 4.97 14.11 11.58
N ASN A 62 6.20 14.58 11.78
CA ASN A 62 7.37 13.72 11.91
C ASN A 62 7.25 12.78 13.12
N GLU A 63 6.82 13.27 14.29
CA GLU A 63 6.60 12.36 15.43
C GLU A 63 5.46 11.37 15.17
N SER A 64 4.40 11.80 14.50
CA SER A 64 3.29 10.91 14.14
C SER A 64 3.73 9.81 13.16
N ILE A 65 4.55 10.13 12.17
CA ILE A 65 5.15 9.14 11.26
C ILE A 65 6.07 8.20 12.03
N ARG A 66 6.94 8.74 12.90
CA ARG A 66 7.86 7.94 13.72
C ARG A 66 7.11 6.97 14.63
N TRP A 67 5.95 7.39 15.10
CA TRP A 67 5.04 6.57 15.86
C TRP A 67 4.36 5.49 15.03
N LEU A 68 3.82 5.84 13.87
CA LEU A 68 3.22 4.90 12.93
C LEU A 68 4.21 3.79 12.56
N LEU A 69 5.46 4.15 12.29
CA LEU A 69 6.55 3.22 11.96
C LEU A 69 6.91 2.25 13.09
N LYS A 70 6.59 2.56 14.36
CA LYS A 70 6.78 1.66 15.51
C LYS A 70 5.65 0.66 15.70
N THR A 71 4.52 0.85 15.02
CA THR A 71 3.38 -0.08 15.08
C THR A 71 3.56 -1.23 14.09
N GLU A 72 2.75 -2.28 14.23
CA GLU A 72 2.67 -3.38 13.25
C GLU A 72 2.31 -2.88 11.84
N MET A 73 1.49 -1.82 11.76
CA MET A 73 1.19 -1.15 10.49
C MET A 73 2.43 -0.51 9.86
N GLY A 74 3.34 0.01 10.69
CA GLY A 74 4.63 0.53 10.26
C GLY A 74 5.50 -0.50 9.58
N SER A 75 5.56 -1.73 10.12
CA SER A 75 6.26 -2.84 9.48
C SER A 75 5.65 -3.20 8.13
N PHE A 76 4.33 -3.32 8.02
CA PHE A 76 3.66 -3.62 6.75
C PHE A 76 3.91 -2.54 5.68
N ILE A 77 3.83 -1.26 6.08
CA ILE A 77 4.12 -0.14 5.17
C ILE A 77 5.58 -0.22 4.69
N LYS A 78 6.53 -0.45 5.61
CA LYS A 78 7.95 -0.54 5.26
C LYS A 78 8.22 -1.71 4.31
N GLU A 79 7.69 -2.88 4.60
CA GLU A 79 7.82 -4.07 3.76
C GLU A 79 7.22 -3.83 2.37
N TYR A 80 6.01 -3.27 2.29
CA TYR A 80 5.35 -2.93 1.02
C TYR A 80 6.20 -1.99 0.14
N TYR A 81 6.74 -0.91 0.71
CA TYR A 81 7.58 0.03 -0.05
C TYR A 81 8.93 -0.57 -0.43
N GLN A 82 9.52 -1.42 0.42
CA GLN A 82 10.75 -2.14 0.11
C GLN A 82 10.53 -3.12 -1.04
N GLU A 83 9.49 -3.93 -1.00
CA GLU A 83 9.12 -4.84 -2.08
C GLU A 83 8.86 -4.09 -3.38
N LEU A 84 8.13 -2.97 -3.33
CA LEU A 84 7.87 -2.14 -4.50
C LEU A 84 9.18 -1.60 -5.10
N THR A 85 10.09 -1.13 -4.25
CA THR A 85 11.39 -0.59 -4.68
C THR A 85 12.26 -1.69 -5.29
N VAL A 86 12.36 -2.85 -4.65
CA VAL A 86 13.12 -3.99 -5.17
C VAL A 86 12.55 -4.44 -6.51
N ARG A 87 11.22 -4.53 -6.62
CA ARG A 87 10.54 -4.84 -7.88
C ARG A 87 10.87 -3.80 -8.95
N GLN A 88 10.74 -2.52 -8.65
CA GLN A 88 11.05 -1.44 -9.60
C GLN A 88 12.50 -1.48 -10.06
N MET A 89 13.46 -1.69 -9.15
CA MET A 89 14.88 -1.81 -9.48
C MET A 89 15.18 -3.06 -10.32
N ALA A 90 14.55 -4.20 -10.00
CA ALA A 90 14.68 -5.42 -10.80
C ALA A 90 14.09 -5.25 -12.20
N LEU A 91 12.94 -4.58 -12.31
CA LEU A 91 12.28 -4.26 -13.58
C LEU A 91 13.11 -3.29 -14.43
N LEU A 92 13.69 -2.26 -13.81
CA LEU A 92 14.62 -1.34 -14.46
C LEU A 92 15.89 -2.05 -14.94
N GLY A 93 16.47 -2.90 -14.09
CA GLY A 93 17.65 -3.70 -14.44
C GLY A 93 17.37 -4.71 -15.55
N PHE A 94 16.18 -5.32 -15.57
CA PHE A 94 15.74 -6.18 -16.66
C PHE A 94 15.57 -5.40 -17.96
N ARG A 95 14.93 -4.21 -17.91
CA ARG A 95 14.83 -3.30 -19.06
C ARG A 95 16.20 -3.01 -19.64
N ASP A 96 17.14 -2.59 -18.81
CA ASP A 96 18.50 -2.22 -19.24
C ASP A 96 19.26 -3.44 -19.77
N LEU A 97 19.11 -4.61 -19.15
CA LEU A 97 19.71 -5.87 -19.62
C LEU A 97 19.14 -6.31 -20.97
N VAL A 98 17.83 -6.23 -21.18
CA VAL A 98 17.19 -6.56 -22.46
C VAL A 98 17.61 -5.58 -23.55
N LEU A 99 17.59 -4.28 -23.27
CA LEU A 99 18.04 -3.26 -24.21
C LEU A 99 19.52 -3.41 -24.61
N MET A 100 20.37 -3.87 -23.68
CA MET A 100 21.80 -4.05 -23.92
C MET A 100 22.15 -5.42 -24.54
N ARG A 101 21.38 -6.48 -24.24
CA ARG A 101 21.60 -7.84 -24.78
C ARG A 101 20.91 -8.08 -26.11
N LEU A 102 19.84 -7.34 -26.40
CA LEU A 102 19.20 -7.35 -27.69
C LEU A 102 19.82 -6.20 -28.49
N PRO A 103 20.43 -6.42 -29.68
CA PRO A 103 20.86 -5.34 -30.53
C PRO A 103 19.61 -4.64 -31.07
N VAL A 104 19.05 -3.74 -30.25
CA VAL A 104 17.83 -2.98 -30.54
C VAL A 104 18.05 -2.16 -31.82
N GLU A 105 19.27 -1.65 -32.02
CA GLU A 105 19.66 -0.89 -33.21
C GLU A 105 19.67 -1.70 -34.51
N ASP A 106 19.80 -3.03 -34.46
CA ASP A 106 19.68 -3.92 -35.63
C ASP A 106 18.23 -4.38 -35.89
N LEU A 107 17.35 -4.29 -34.88
CA LEU A 107 15.93 -4.69 -34.97
C LEU A 107 14.97 -3.51 -35.21
N LEU A 108 15.36 -2.28 -34.83
CA LEU A 108 14.55 -1.07 -34.97
C LEU A 108 14.47 -0.48 -36.40
N PRO A 109 15.49 -0.57 -37.29
CA PRO A 109 15.39 0.05 -38.61
C PRO A 109 14.60 -0.76 -39.63
N THR A 110 14.31 -2.05 -39.40
CA THR A 110 13.80 -2.92 -40.48
C THR A 110 12.46 -3.60 -40.19
N ASN A 111 11.99 -3.74 -38.93
CA ASN A 111 10.77 -4.53 -38.64
C ASN A 111 9.89 -4.03 -37.47
N LEU A 112 9.70 -2.72 -37.31
CA LEU A 112 8.70 -2.14 -36.38
C LEU A 112 7.28 -2.79 -36.44
N PRO A 113 6.77 -3.28 -37.59
CA PRO A 113 5.47 -3.96 -37.65
C PRO A 113 5.46 -5.42 -37.16
N LEU A 114 6.62 -6.08 -37.03
CA LEU A 114 6.71 -7.53 -36.81
C LEU A 114 6.92 -7.91 -35.34
N LEU A 115 7.30 -6.97 -34.48
CA LEU A 115 7.49 -7.26 -33.06
C LEU A 115 6.11 -7.48 -32.41
N PRO A 116 5.85 -8.65 -31.79
CA PRO A 116 4.58 -8.93 -31.15
C PRO A 116 4.23 -7.82 -30.17
N THR A 117 2.98 -7.36 -30.21
CA THR A 117 2.47 -6.27 -29.35
C THR A 117 2.78 -6.54 -27.88
N SER A 118 2.84 -7.81 -27.48
CA SER A 118 3.20 -8.24 -26.13
C SER A 118 4.61 -7.81 -25.69
N ILE A 119 5.59 -7.82 -26.61
CA ILE A 119 6.97 -7.37 -26.31
C ILE A 119 7.01 -5.84 -26.25
N THR A 120 6.32 -5.16 -27.16
CA THR A 120 6.21 -3.68 -27.13
C THR A 120 5.50 -3.21 -25.86
N GLN A 121 4.44 -3.90 -25.44
CA GLN A 121 3.73 -3.62 -24.20
C GLN A 121 4.59 -3.94 -22.97
N MET A 122 5.39 -5.01 -23.00
CA MET A 122 6.35 -5.29 -21.93
C MET A 122 7.39 -4.16 -21.81
N LEU A 123 7.88 -3.61 -22.92
CA LEU A 123 8.82 -2.48 -22.91
C LEU A 123 8.14 -1.15 -22.50
N LEU A 124 6.88 -0.93 -22.91
CA LEU A 124 6.09 0.28 -22.57
C LEU A 124 5.63 0.30 -21.10
N VAL A 125 5.26 -0.84 -20.52
CA VAL A 125 4.89 -0.95 -19.09
C VAL A 125 6.08 -0.67 -18.16
N LEU A 126 7.30 -0.69 -18.69
CA LEU A 126 8.55 -0.40 -17.99
C LEU A 126 9.05 1.05 -18.19
N GLN A 127 8.24 1.93 -18.80
CA GLN A 127 8.49 3.39 -18.92
C GLN A 127 7.89 4.16 -17.73
#